data_AF-A0A554IRS6-F1
#
_entry.id   AF-A0A554IRS6-F1
#
_cell.length_a   1.000
_cell.length_b   1.000
_cell.length_c   1.000
_cell.angle_alpha   90.00
_cell.angle_beta   90.00
_cell.angle_gamma   90.00
#
_symmetry.space_group_name_H-M   'P 1'
#
loop_
_entity.id
_entity.type
_entity.pdbx_description
1 polymer ?
#
loop_
_entity_poly.entity_id
_entity_poly.type
_entity_poly.pdbx_seq_one_letter_code
_entity_poly.pdbx_strand_id
1 'polypeptide(L)'
;MSEDGNGNRYAVEFAEFDGVQHKAICRRDLGTRGNRLFMIRGLAKELKDLRRVDHPRNTVYMDGAARGPYYDKKRGIFSTDHHDGCIRQITDAACVQEMNLTRTRIIGAVGYRHVGNEPDLDTLFASWAGLNADLIAHDDRVFRRMLPLFLLEGNIDGLGLGYEELIGLAPDVIAEARERIHWLLHREQELKTTDHWKTIDFVDYTEEGLREIDKFALYRHKLDVPVAMTVHRKFPLRNGQQLHFVQAANTGIYEVENTITKHLGERDCACIIFYDGRSKLTVKLSGFVNDFDLVPVGIALDVKEMEGKQRQNVLDPAMLNAHWGGGSSIHGPPRYYNGAGSFLDNEVIIQTVVEELEKQITA
;
A
#
# COMPACT_ATOMS: atom_id res chain seq x y z
N MET A 1 -16.42 -13.14 13.38
CA MET A 1 -15.16 -12.57 13.90
C MET A 1 -15.53 -11.44 14.84
N SER A 2 -15.01 -11.49 16.06
CA SER A 2 -15.38 -10.64 17.20
C SER A 2 -15.47 -9.15 16.85
N GLU A 3 -16.42 -8.47 17.49
CA GLU A 3 -16.58 -7.01 17.53
C GLU A 3 -15.36 -6.30 18.18
N ASP A 4 -14.36 -7.04 18.62
CA ASP A 4 -13.08 -6.53 19.13
C ASP A 4 -12.06 -6.38 17.99
N GLY A 5 -12.14 -5.29 17.24
CA GLY A 5 -11.06 -4.84 16.34
C GLY A 5 -9.81 -4.31 17.09
N ASN A 6 -9.71 -4.56 18.39
CA ASN A 6 -8.80 -3.90 19.33
C ASN A 6 -7.68 -4.82 19.85
N GLY A 7 -7.40 -5.91 19.14
CA GLY A 7 -6.20 -6.71 19.39
C GLY A 7 -4.98 -5.93 18.95
N ASN A 8 -3.93 -5.89 19.79
CA ASN A 8 -2.68 -5.22 19.46
C ASN A 8 -2.10 -5.79 18.14
N ARG A 9 -2.17 -5.03 17.03
CA ARG A 9 -1.68 -5.43 15.70
C ARG A 9 -0.16 -5.45 15.62
N TYR A 10 0.51 -4.76 16.53
CA TYR A 10 1.96 -4.61 16.56
C TYR A 10 2.58 -5.52 17.62
N ALA A 11 3.78 -6.00 17.34
CA ALA A 11 4.65 -6.66 18.30
C ALA A 11 5.98 -5.91 18.36
N VAL A 12 6.54 -5.85 19.56
CA VAL A 12 7.92 -5.43 19.77
C VAL A 12 8.77 -6.68 19.88
N GLU A 13 9.75 -6.82 18.99
CA GLU A 13 10.72 -7.91 18.97
C GLU A 13 12.15 -7.35 19.00
N PHE A 14 13.14 -8.19 19.30
CA PHE A 14 14.53 -7.84 19.08
C PHE A 14 14.95 -8.28 17.68
N ALA A 15 15.56 -7.35 16.93
CA ALA A 15 16.07 -7.60 15.59
C ALA A 15 17.42 -6.89 15.40
N GLU A 16 18.25 -7.46 14.53
CA GLU A 16 19.53 -6.86 14.18
C GLU A 16 19.35 -5.70 13.19
N PHE A 17 19.97 -4.57 13.50
CA PHE A 17 20.19 -3.47 12.57
C PHE A 17 21.62 -2.98 12.72
N ASP A 18 22.35 -2.89 11.61
CA ASP A 18 23.75 -2.44 11.56
C ASP A 18 24.69 -3.21 12.52
N GLY A 19 24.47 -4.53 12.66
CA GLY A 19 25.26 -5.40 13.52
C GLY A 19 24.93 -5.31 15.02
N VAL A 20 23.88 -4.58 15.39
CA VAL A 20 23.46 -4.38 16.79
C VAL A 20 22.01 -4.85 16.96
N GLN A 21 21.72 -5.48 18.10
CA GLN A 21 20.34 -5.86 18.46
C GLN A 21 19.57 -4.64 18.96
N HIS A 22 18.45 -4.34 18.31
CA HIS A 22 17.54 -3.26 18.66
C HIS A 22 16.14 -3.80 18.89
N LYS A 23 15.35 -3.12 19.73
CA LYS A 23 13.90 -3.30 19.72
C LYS A 23 13.38 -2.83 18.35
N ALA A 24 12.50 -3.61 17.74
CA ALA A 24 11.85 -3.31 16.48
C ALA A 24 10.35 -3.58 16.59
N ILE A 25 9.55 -2.74 15.94
CA ILE A 25 8.10 -2.90 15.85
C ILE A 25 7.77 -3.60 14.54
N CYS A 26 6.94 -4.63 14.58
CA CYS A 26 6.47 -5.34 13.40
C CYS A 26 4.97 -5.66 13.52
N ARG A 27 4.33 -5.95 12.38
CA ARG A 27 2.95 -6.41 12.36
C ARG A 27 2.84 -7.90 12.68
N ARG A 28 2.02 -8.25 13.68
CA ARG A 28 1.83 -9.63 14.13
C ARG A 28 1.31 -10.56 13.04
N ASP A 29 0.41 -10.06 12.20
CA ASP A 29 -0.22 -10.86 11.15
C ASP A 29 0.71 -11.16 9.96
N LEU A 30 1.82 -10.42 9.84
CA LEU A 30 2.83 -10.61 8.81
C LEU A 30 4.07 -11.36 9.33
N GLY A 31 4.24 -11.46 10.65
CA GLY A 31 5.35 -12.14 11.29
C GLY A 31 6.72 -11.64 10.76
N THR A 32 7.66 -12.56 10.58
CA THR A 32 9.03 -12.24 10.12
C THR A 32 9.12 -11.78 8.67
N ARG A 33 8.04 -11.94 7.89
CA ARG A 33 7.96 -11.42 6.52
C ARG A 33 7.64 -9.93 6.52
N GLY A 34 6.94 -9.42 7.54
CA GLY A 34 6.50 -8.03 7.61
C GLY A 34 7.64 -7.01 7.58
N ASN A 35 7.28 -5.76 7.30
CA ASN A 35 8.18 -4.64 7.52
C ASN A 35 8.53 -4.51 9.01
N ARG A 36 9.74 -4.02 9.28
CA ARG A 36 10.23 -3.77 10.64
C ARG A 36 10.56 -2.30 10.81
N LEU A 37 10.14 -1.74 11.94
CA LEU A 37 10.41 -0.36 12.30
C LEU A 37 11.41 -0.29 13.46
N PHE A 38 12.45 0.49 13.30
CA PHE A 38 13.47 0.78 14.30
C PHE A 38 13.40 2.25 14.67
N MET A 39 13.05 2.57 15.92
CA MET A 39 13.25 3.92 16.48
C MET A 39 14.53 3.95 17.31
N ILE A 40 15.56 4.61 16.80
CA ILE A 40 16.89 4.64 17.41
C ILE A 40 17.25 6.08 17.75
N ARG A 41 17.06 6.44 19.03
CA ARG A 41 17.30 7.79 19.54
C ARG A 41 18.68 8.31 19.13
N GLY A 42 18.70 9.47 18.48
CA GLY A 42 19.93 10.16 18.08
C GLY A 42 20.68 9.55 16.92
N LEU A 43 20.10 8.56 16.22
CA LEU A 43 20.66 8.07 14.97
C LEU A 43 20.64 9.18 13.91
N ALA A 44 21.77 9.40 13.24
CA ALA A 44 21.85 10.27 12.08
C ALA A 44 22.98 9.75 11.18
N LYS A 45 22.61 9.02 10.13
CA LYS A 45 23.56 8.51 9.12
C LYS A 45 23.94 9.63 8.14
N GLU A 46 25.18 9.62 7.68
CA GLU A 46 25.60 10.50 6.60
C GLU A 46 25.28 9.86 5.24
N LEU A 47 25.05 10.65 4.18
CA LEU A 47 24.80 10.09 2.84
C LEU A 47 25.93 9.17 2.33
N LYS A 48 27.17 9.41 2.76
CA LYS A 48 28.31 8.54 2.44
C LYS A 48 28.12 7.13 3.02
N ASP A 49 27.43 6.98 4.14
CA ASP A 49 27.19 5.69 4.79
C ASP A 49 26.17 4.86 3.98
N LEU A 50 25.12 5.52 3.45
CA LEU A 50 24.10 4.90 2.60
C LEU A 50 24.65 4.50 1.21
N ARG A 51 25.67 5.22 0.73
CA ARG A 51 26.34 4.95 -0.55
C ARG A 51 27.31 3.78 -0.50
N ARG A 52 27.68 3.28 0.68
CA ARG A 52 28.59 2.13 0.79
C ARG A 52 27.99 0.89 0.14
N VAL A 53 28.82 0.11 -0.55
CA VAL A 53 28.38 -1.10 -1.28
C VAL A 53 27.79 -2.16 -0.35
N ASP A 54 28.31 -2.24 0.87
CA ASP A 54 27.89 -3.16 1.92
C ASP A 54 26.72 -2.66 2.77
N HIS A 55 26.14 -1.48 2.44
CA HIS A 55 25.02 -0.93 3.18
C HIS A 55 23.79 -1.86 3.11
N PRO A 56 23.07 -2.07 4.24
CA PRO A 56 21.91 -2.96 4.27
C PRO A 56 20.84 -2.58 3.24
N ARG A 57 20.46 -3.53 2.38
CA ARG A 57 19.39 -3.37 1.39
C ARG A 57 18.01 -3.26 2.04
N ASN A 58 17.04 -2.74 1.29
CA ASN A 58 15.63 -2.60 1.70
C ASN A 58 15.50 -1.81 3.01
N THR A 59 16.10 -0.62 3.05
CA THR A 59 16.13 0.25 4.23
C THR A 59 15.58 1.62 3.87
N VAL A 60 14.60 2.10 4.62
CA VAL A 60 14.10 3.47 4.53
C VAL A 60 14.47 4.21 5.80
N TYR A 61 15.20 5.31 5.66
CA TYR A 61 15.52 6.25 6.73
C TYR A 61 14.49 7.37 6.70
N MET A 62 13.79 7.57 7.82
CA MET A 62 12.77 8.59 7.99
C MET A 62 13.35 9.76 8.78
N ASP A 63 12.90 10.95 8.41
CA ASP A 63 13.14 12.24 9.04
C ASP A 63 14.38 12.34 9.95
N GLY A 64 15.47 12.88 9.41
CA GLY A 64 16.73 13.06 10.17
C GLY A 64 17.50 11.78 10.53
N ALA A 65 16.94 10.56 10.41
CA ALA A 65 17.69 9.32 10.65
C ALA A 65 18.84 9.11 9.65
N ALA A 66 18.74 9.75 8.48
CA ALA A 66 19.86 10.02 7.58
C ALA A 66 19.82 11.50 7.16
N ARG A 67 21.00 12.12 7.03
CA ARG A 67 21.16 13.53 6.67
C ARG A 67 20.94 13.74 5.17
N GLY A 68 19.76 14.24 4.83
CA GLY A 68 19.36 14.62 3.48
C GLY A 68 18.74 13.50 2.65
N PRO A 69 18.07 13.87 1.55
CA PRO A 69 17.29 12.95 0.75
C PRO A 69 18.21 12.08 -0.10
N TYR A 70 17.84 10.81 -0.22
CA TYR A 70 18.63 9.84 -0.98
C TYR A 70 17.73 8.71 -1.50
N TYR A 71 17.93 8.34 -2.76
CA TYR A 71 17.10 7.33 -3.42
C TYR A 71 17.98 6.37 -4.23
N ASP A 72 18.04 5.11 -3.81
CA ASP A 72 18.65 4.01 -4.54
C ASP A 72 17.66 2.86 -4.66
N LYS A 73 16.81 2.96 -5.69
CA LYS A 73 15.77 1.96 -5.97
C LYS A 73 16.35 0.57 -6.20
N LYS A 74 17.55 0.43 -6.77
CA LYS A 74 18.15 -0.87 -7.09
C LYS A 74 18.51 -1.65 -5.83
N ARG A 75 19.01 -0.95 -4.81
CA ARG A 75 19.32 -1.55 -3.49
C ARG A 75 18.16 -1.47 -2.50
N GLY A 76 17.09 -0.74 -2.85
CA GLY A 76 15.97 -0.47 -1.97
C GLY A 76 16.34 0.42 -0.79
N ILE A 77 17.26 1.38 -0.99
CA ILE A 77 17.71 2.29 0.08
C ILE A 77 17.12 3.67 -0.18
N PHE A 78 16.40 4.20 0.80
CA PHE A 78 15.72 5.49 0.71
C PHE A 78 15.99 6.31 1.97
N SER A 79 16.12 7.62 1.82
CA SER A 79 16.10 8.61 2.91
C SER A 79 15.02 9.61 2.56
N THR A 80 13.98 9.69 3.39
CA THR A 80 12.84 10.60 3.24
C THR A 80 13.03 11.86 4.08
N ASP A 81 14.28 12.23 4.39
CA ASP A 81 14.59 13.49 5.06
C ASP A 81 14.18 14.69 4.20
N HIS A 82 13.70 15.73 4.87
CA HIS A 82 13.23 16.96 4.27
C HIS A 82 13.85 18.21 4.93
N HIS A 83 14.73 18.01 5.91
CA HIS A 83 15.45 19.07 6.60
C HIS A 83 16.84 19.35 6.00
N ASP A 84 17.73 18.36 5.96
CA ASP A 84 19.12 18.59 5.59
C ASP A 84 19.31 18.51 4.05
N GLY A 85 20.02 19.48 3.48
CA GLY A 85 20.24 19.54 2.02
C GLY A 85 18.96 19.72 1.17
N CYS A 86 17.84 20.10 1.78
CA CYS A 86 16.54 20.27 1.12
C CYS A 86 16.11 21.73 1.01
N ILE A 87 15.27 22.02 0.02
CA ILE A 87 14.46 23.24 0.01
C ILE A 87 13.12 22.85 0.61
N ARG A 88 12.95 23.10 1.92
CA ARG A 88 11.80 22.65 2.73
C ARG A 88 10.46 23.02 2.09
N GLN A 89 10.37 24.16 1.38
CA GLN A 89 9.12 24.60 0.77
C GLN A 89 8.63 23.75 -0.42
N ILE A 90 9.50 22.95 -1.02
CA ILE A 90 9.18 22.14 -2.20
C ILE A 90 9.61 20.68 -2.02
N THR A 91 10.08 20.32 -0.82
CA THR A 91 10.42 18.95 -0.45
C THR A 91 9.38 18.50 0.56
N ASP A 92 8.58 17.51 0.18
CA ASP A 92 7.56 16.94 1.05
C ASP A 92 8.17 16.38 2.36
N ALA A 93 7.44 16.42 3.47
CA ALA A 93 7.86 15.81 4.73
C ALA A 93 7.94 14.27 4.63
N ALA A 94 8.55 13.61 5.63
CA ALA A 94 8.80 12.18 5.58
C ALA A 94 7.51 11.37 5.49
N CYS A 95 6.42 11.76 6.16
CA CYS A 95 5.16 11.03 6.09
C CYS A 95 4.55 11.00 4.68
N VAL A 96 4.64 12.10 3.94
CA VAL A 96 4.12 12.21 2.57
C VAL A 96 5.02 11.44 1.61
N GLN A 97 6.34 11.55 1.78
CA GLN A 97 7.29 10.76 0.98
C GLN A 97 7.09 9.25 1.20
N GLU A 98 6.94 8.80 2.45
CA GLU A 98 6.74 7.39 2.80
C GLU A 98 5.38 6.87 2.33
N MET A 99 4.32 7.66 2.47
CA MET A 99 3.02 7.37 1.85
C MET A 99 3.17 7.20 0.33
N ASN A 100 3.93 8.06 -0.36
CA ASN A 100 4.15 7.92 -1.79
C ASN A 100 4.94 6.65 -2.14
N LEU A 101 6.02 6.35 -1.41
CA LEU A 101 6.83 5.14 -1.60
C LEU A 101 5.98 3.88 -1.49
N THR A 102 5.09 3.84 -0.50
CA THR A 102 4.19 2.71 -0.23
C THR A 102 3.02 2.65 -1.21
N ARG A 103 2.26 3.74 -1.39
CA ARG A 103 1.09 3.81 -2.28
C ARG A 103 1.44 3.48 -3.73
N THR A 104 2.58 3.95 -4.20
CA THR A 104 3.05 3.71 -5.57
C THR A 104 3.86 2.43 -5.73
N ARG A 105 4.07 1.68 -4.64
CA ARG A 105 4.84 0.43 -4.60
C ARG A 105 6.28 0.56 -5.09
N ILE A 106 6.89 1.71 -4.83
CA ILE A 106 8.34 1.87 -5.01
C ILE A 106 9.06 0.99 -3.98
N ILE A 107 8.50 0.87 -2.78
CA ILE A 107 8.88 -0.14 -1.79
C ILE A 107 7.84 -1.27 -1.72
N GLY A 108 8.31 -2.45 -1.35
CA GLY A 108 7.46 -3.61 -1.12
C GLY A 108 6.69 -3.53 0.19
N ALA A 109 5.62 -4.32 0.27
CA ALA A 109 4.80 -4.51 1.47
C ALA A 109 5.49 -4.99 2.75
N VAL A 110 6.57 -5.70 2.50
CA VAL A 110 7.13 -6.72 3.37
C VAL A 110 8.64 -6.74 3.15
N GLY A 111 9.39 -7.08 4.19
CA GLY A 111 10.84 -7.21 4.14
C GLY A 111 11.64 -5.91 4.09
N TYR A 112 11.01 -4.75 4.27
CA TYR A 112 11.70 -3.46 4.45
C TYR A 112 11.98 -3.17 5.92
N ARG A 113 13.10 -2.49 6.16
CA ARG A 113 13.48 -1.90 7.45
C ARG A 113 13.23 -0.40 7.38
N HIS A 114 12.37 0.10 8.23
CA HIS A 114 12.09 1.53 8.39
C HIS A 114 12.82 2.00 9.63
N VAL A 115 13.53 3.12 9.54
CA VAL A 115 14.44 3.58 10.60
C VAL A 115 14.18 5.07 10.83
N GLY A 116 13.73 5.42 12.03
CA GLY A 116 13.62 6.82 12.47
C GLY A 116 14.48 7.07 13.70
N ASN A 117 14.72 8.34 14.01
CA ASN A 117 15.57 8.76 15.12
C ASN A 117 14.79 9.46 16.26
N GLU A 118 13.62 10.03 15.95
CA GLU A 118 12.71 10.68 16.89
C GLU A 118 11.27 10.38 16.47
N PRO A 119 10.35 10.06 17.40
CA PRO A 119 8.98 9.72 17.06
C PRO A 119 8.06 10.93 17.15
N ASP A 120 8.38 12.01 16.43
CA ASP A 120 7.40 13.09 16.19
C ASP A 120 6.27 12.62 15.28
N LEU A 121 5.29 13.50 15.06
CA LEU A 121 4.09 13.13 14.33
C LEU A 121 4.35 12.80 12.85
N ASP A 122 5.26 13.52 12.18
CA ASP A 122 5.69 13.19 10.81
C ASP A 122 6.30 11.79 10.75
N THR A 123 7.23 11.48 11.66
CA THR A 123 7.85 10.15 11.76
C THR A 123 6.85 9.07 12.16
N LEU A 124 5.88 9.37 13.03
CA LEU A 124 4.81 8.42 13.41
C LEU A 124 3.93 8.07 12.21
N PHE A 125 3.54 9.05 11.40
CA PHE A 125 2.76 8.80 10.20
C PHE A 125 3.56 8.07 9.12
N ALA A 126 4.84 8.44 8.91
CA ALA A 126 5.75 7.70 8.04
C ALA A 126 5.88 6.24 8.50
N SER A 127 6.14 6.03 9.78
CA SER A 127 6.21 4.71 10.43
C SER A 127 4.94 3.88 10.20
N TRP A 128 3.76 4.50 10.35
CA TRP A 128 2.49 3.84 10.13
C TRP A 128 2.32 3.43 8.65
N ALA A 129 2.64 4.34 7.72
CA ALA A 129 2.59 4.05 6.29
C ALA A 129 3.52 2.90 5.91
N GLY A 130 4.77 2.91 6.39
CA GLY A 130 5.75 1.85 6.15
C GLY A 130 5.33 0.49 6.70
N LEU A 131 4.84 0.41 7.93
CA LEU A 131 4.36 -0.84 8.53
C LEU A 131 3.04 -1.34 7.93
N ASN A 132 2.21 -0.44 7.39
CA ASN A 132 0.91 -0.75 6.78
C ASN A 132 0.92 -0.53 5.27
N ALA A 133 2.07 -0.74 4.63
CA ALA A 133 2.26 -0.44 3.23
C ALA A 133 1.34 -1.29 2.30
N ASP A 134 0.91 -2.47 2.75
CA ASP A 134 -0.12 -3.30 2.12
C ASP A 134 -1.49 -2.60 2.12
N LEU A 135 -1.86 -1.97 3.23
CA LEU A 135 -3.11 -1.23 3.38
C LEU A 135 -3.09 0.06 2.56
N ILE A 136 -2.00 0.84 2.62
CA ILE A 136 -1.86 2.07 1.85
C ILE A 136 -1.90 1.78 0.34
N ALA A 137 -1.22 0.72 -0.11
CA ALA A 137 -1.14 0.39 -1.52
C ALA A 137 -2.42 -0.24 -2.11
N HIS A 138 -3.32 -0.80 -1.28
CA HIS A 138 -4.46 -1.59 -1.79
C HIS A 138 -5.83 -1.28 -1.17
N ASP A 139 -5.92 -0.74 0.05
CA ASP A 139 -7.21 -0.37 0.64
C ASP A 139 -7.48 1.13 0.49
N ASP A 140 -8.21 1.48 -0.57
CA ASP A 140 -8.59 2.86 -0.87
C ASP A 140 -9.39 3.54 0.25
N ARG A 141 -10.08 2.80 1.12
CA ARG A 141 -10.83 3.41 2.23
C ARG A 141 -9.88 3.83 3.34
N VAL A 142 -8.95 2.96 3.68
CA VAL A 142 -7.87 3.27 4.64
C VAL A 142 -7.02 4.42 4.09
N PHE A 143 -6.63 4.34 2.82
CA PHE A 143 -5.88 5.41 2.16
C PHE A 143 -6.64 6.75 2.19
N ARG A 144 -7.93 6.78 1.84
CA ARG A 144 -8.75 8.01 1.88
C ARG A 144 -8.89 8.62 3.28
N ARG A 145 -8.83 7.81 4.34
CA ARG A 145 -8.85 8.32 5.72
C ARG A 145 -7.51 8.87 6.16
N MET A 146 -6.43 8.22 5.72
CA MET A 146 -5.08 8.61 6.11
C MET A 146 -4.52 9.75 5.26
N LEU A 147 -4.93 9.86 3.99
CA LEU A 147 -4.42 10.87 3.06
C LEU A 147 -4.56 12.31 3.60
N PRO A 148 -5.71 12.74 4.16
CA PRO A 148 -5.81 14.06 4.76
C PRO A 148 -4.80 14.31 5.89
N LEU A 149 -4.50 13.29 6.68
CA LEU A 149 -3.56 13.39 7.80
C LEU A 149 -2.11 13.49 7.31
N PHE A 150 -1.73 12.67 6.33
CA PHE A 150 -0.40 12.77 5.70
C PHE A 150 -0.19 14.14 5.05
N LEU A 151 -1.16 14.61 4.27
CA LEU A 151 -1.04 15.90 3.58
C LEU A 151 -1.01 17.07 4.56
N LEU A 152 -1.88 17.06 5.58
CA LEU A 152 -1.94 18.13 6.56
C LEU A 152 -0.68 18.13 7.44
N GLU A 153 -0.29 17.00 8.01
CA GLU A 153 0.93 16.94 8.84
C GLU A 153 2.16 17.28 8.02
N GLY A 154 2.33 16.70 6.83
CA GLY A 154 3.49 17.01 6.00
C GLY A 154 3.55 18.46 5.55
N ASN A 155 2.40 19.14 5.42
CA ASN A 155 2.35 20.58 5.19
C ASN A 155 2.73 21.38 6.45
N ILE A 156 2.21 21.00 7.61
CA ILE A 156 2.53 21.64 8.90
C ILE A 156 4.03 21.49 9.19
N ASP A 157 4.57 20.31 8.99
CA ASP A 157 5.97 20.04 9.25
C ASP A 157 6.88 20.61 8.14
N GLY A 158 6.45 20.66 6.89
CA GLY A 158 7.20 21.34 5.82
C GLY A 158 7.18 22.88 5.91
N LEU A 159 6.02 23.48 6.15
CA LEU A 159 5.74 24.91 5.95
C LEU A 159 5.23 25.65 7.20
N GLY A 160 4.80 24.92 8.23
CA GLY A 160 4.12 25.47 9.39
C GLY A 160 2.60 25.60 9.19
N LEU A 161 1.91 26.04 10.25
CA LEU A 161 0.43 26.11 10.36
C LEU A 161 -0.27 27.13 9.43
N GLY A 162 0.47 27.83 8.56
CA GLY A 162 -0.01 28.99 7.80
C GLY A 162 -0.29 28.75 6.33
N TYR A 163 -0.13 27.52 5.85
CA TYR A 163 -0.15 27.19 4.41
C TYR A 163 -1.04 25.99 4.08
N GLU A 164 -2.05 25.74 4.92
CA GLU A 164 -2.95 24.59 4.78
C GLU A 164 -3.77 24.65 3.48
N GLU A 165 -4.03 25.84 2.93
CA GLU A 165 -4.71 26.00 1.65
C GLU A 165 -3.95 25.35 0.47
N LEU A 166 -2.63 25.15 0.60
CA LEU A 166 -1.81 24.55 -0.45
C LEU A 166 -2.05 23.06 -0.63
N ILE A 167 -2.62 22.37 0.36
CA ILE A 167 -2.91 20.93 0.27
C ILE A 167 -4.17 20.63 -0.55
N GLY A 168 -4.99 21.64 -0.84
CA GLY A 168 -6.17 21.52 -1.70
C GLY A 168 -7.31 20.67 -1.13
N LEU A 169 -7.35 20.45 0.19
CA LEU A 169 -8.44 19.74 0.87
C LEU A 169 -9.61 20.67 1.20
N ALA A 170 -10.80 20.09 1.29
CA ALA A 170 -11.99 20.83 1.71
C ALA A 170 -11.87 21.27 3.18
N PRO A 171 -12.40 22.45 3.58
CA PRO A 171 -12.21 22.98 4.94
C PRO A 171 -12.70 22.06 6.07
N ASP A 172 -13.79 21.34 5.84
CA ASP A 172 -14.34 20.36 6.77
C ASP A 172 -13.40 19.15 6.95
N VAL A 173 -12.78 18.68 5.87
CA VAL A 173 -11.77 17.62 5.90
C VAL A 173 -10.51 18.07 6.65
N ILE A 174 -10.09 19.32 6.46
CA ILE A 174 -8.95 19.90 7.20
C ILE A 174 -9.27 19.97 8.69
N ALA A 175 -10.45 20.45 9.06
CA ALA A 175 -10.87 20.53 10.45
C ALA A 175 -10.87 19.14 11.13
N GLU A 176 -11.45 18.13 10.48
CA GLU A 176 -11.46 16.75 10.99
C GLU A 176 -10.05 16.17 11.12
N ALA A 177 -9.18 16.40 10.14
CA ALA A 177 -7.78 15.95 10.18
C ALA A 177 -7.01 16.63 11.33
N ARG A 178 -7.23 17.93 11.55
CA ARG A 178 -6.61 18.70 12.63
C ARG A 178 -7.01 18.18 14.00
N GLU A 179 -8.28 17.84 14.21
CA GLU A 179 -8.74 17.25 15.47
C GLU A 179 -8.01 15.95 15.81
N ARG A 180 -7.80 15.09 14.80
CA ARG A 180 -7.03 13.85 14.97
C ARG A 180 -5.55 14.09 15.24
N ILE A 181 -4.94 15.04 14.54
CA ILE A 181 -3.54 15.46 14.76
C ILE A 181 -3.36 15.99 16.18
N HIS A 182 -4.24 16.88 16.65
CA HIS A 182 -4.19 17.39 18.02
C HIS A 182 -4.33 16.29 19.06
N TRP A 183 -5.21 15.32 18.80
CA TRP A 183 -5.38 14.17 19.67
C TRP A 183 -4.10 13.30 19.76
N LEU A 184 -3.41 13.06 18.63
CA LEU A 184 -2.14 12.34 18.62
C LEU A 184 -1.02 13.12 19.34
N LEU A 185 -0.96 14.44 19.15
CA LEU A 185 0.07 15.30 19.75
C LEU A 185 -0.08 15.50 21.26
N HIS A 186 -1.26 15.28 21.81
CA HIS A 186 -1.53 15.54 23.23
C HIS A 186 -0.51 14.88 24.15
N ARG A 187 -0.20 13.59 23.89
CA ARG A 187 0.73 12.83 24.72
C ARG A 187 2.16 13.35 24.61
N GLU A 188 2.61 13.69 23.39
CA GLU A 188 3.91 14.29 23.16
C GLU A 188 4.07 15.59 23.94
N GLN A 189 3.06 16.47 23.85
CA GLN A 189 3.06 17.79 24.49
C GLN A 189 3.12 17.68 26.01
N GLU A 190 2.38 16.74 26.62
CA GLU A 190 2.47 16.42 28.04
C GLU A 190 3.89 16.00 28.44
N LEU A 191 4.49 15.06 27.70
CA LEU A 191 5.81 14.53 28.00
C LEU A 191 6.91 15.59 27.83
N LYS A 192 6.79 16.47 26.83
CA LYS A 192 7.72 17.59 26.61
C LYS A 192 7.59 18.65 27.69
N THR A 193 6.37 18.98 28.10
CA THR A 193 6.11 20.00 29.14
C THR A 193 6.57 19.55 30.52
N THR A 194 6.55 18.25 30.78
CA THR A 194 7.02 17.64 32.04
C THR A 194 8.50 17.23 32.02
N ASP A 195 9.24 17.51 30.94
CA ASP A 195 10.65 17.09 30.69
C ASP A 195 10.89 15.57 30.68
N HIS A 196 9.83 14.75 30.66
CA HIS A 196 9.93 13.29 30.62
C HIS A 196 10.29 12.74 29.23
N TRP A 197 10.16 13.55 28.17
CA TRP A 197 10.49 13.17 26.78
C TRP A 197 11.91 12.60 26.62
N LYS A 198 12.87 13.11 27.41
CA LYS A 198 14.28 12.68 27.36
C LYS A 198 14.49 11.25 27.84
N THR A 199 13.58 10.72 28.65
CA THR A 199 13.74 9.44 29.34
C THR A 199 12.80 8.34 28.84
N ILE A 200 11.83 8.67 27.98
CA ILE A 200 10.94 7.65 27.43
C ILE A 200 11.68 6.72 26.47
N ASP A 201 11.21 5.48 26.38
CA ASP A 201 11.58 4.55 25.33
C ASP A 201 10.82 4.93 24.05
N PHE A 202 11.56 5.30 23.00
CA PHE A 202 10.97 5.71 21.73
C PHE A 202 10.24 4.59 21.02
N VAL A 203 10.65 3.32 21.19
CA VAL A 203 9.95 2.19 20.56
C VAL A 203 8.60 1.97 21.23
N ASP A 204 8.56 2.03 22.56
CA ASP A 204 7.31 1.83 23.31
C ASP A 204 6.33 2.99 23.03
N TYR A 205 6.83 4.24 22.97
CA TYR A 205 6.02 5.41 22.59
C TYR A 205 5.49 5.32 21.15
N THR A 206 6.33 4.91 20.19
CA THR A 206 5.91 4.73 18.80
C THR A 206 4.86 3.63 18.67
N GLU A 207 5.01 2.51 19.38
CA GLU A 207 4.01 1.43 19.36
C GLU A 207 2.64 1.92 19.82
N GLU A 208 2.60 2.72 20.89
CA GLU A 208 1.39 3.35 21.39
C GLU A 208 0.79 4.28 20.33
N GLY A 209 1.60 5.20 19.77
CA GLY A 209 1.16 6.12 18.71
C GLY A 209 0.59 5.40 17.48
N LEU A 210 1.20 4.29 17.04
CA LEU A 210 0.70 3.49 15.93
C LEU A 210 -0.66 2.85 16.23
N ARG A 211 -0.90 2.41 17.48
CA ARG A 211 -2.19 1.89 17.92
C ARG A 211 -3.25 2.98 17.99
N GLU A 212 -2.85 4.17 18.41
CA GLU A 212 -3.71 5.34 18.40
C GLU A 212 -4.15 5.70 16.97
N ILE A 213 -3.24 5.65 15.99
CA ILE A 213 -3.58 5.82 14.56
C ILE A 213 -4.56 4.74 14.08
N ASP A 214 -4.33 3.47 14.44
CA ASP A 214 -5.19 2.35 14.04
C ASP A 214 -6.66 2.56 14.42
N LYS A 215 -6.94 3.23 15.55
CA LYS A 215 -8.32 3.47 16.05
C LYS A 215 -9.20 4.22 15.06
N PHE A 216 -8.64 5.09 14.23
CA PHE A 216 -9.40 5.80 13.19
C PHE A 216 -9.03 5.35 11.78
N ALA A 217 -7.79 4.92 11.53
CA ALA A 217 -7.34 4.45 10.22
C ALA A 217 -8.11 3.19 9.79
N LEU A 218 -8.27 2.25 10.73
CA LEU A 218 -8.88 0.93 10.47
C LEU A 218 -10.35 0.85 10.88
N TYR A 219 -10.89 1.91 11.47
CA TYR A 219 -12.29 1.95 11.89
C TYR A 219 -13.21 1.64 10.71
N ARG A 220 -14.22 0.79 10.92
CA ARG A 220 -15.24 0.54 9.90
C ARG A 220 -16.19 1.71 9.85
N HIS A 221 -16.07 2.54 8.81
CA HIS A 221 -17.00 3.64 8.63
C HIS A 221 -18.34 3.12 8.12
N LYS A 222 -19.46 3.77 8.47
CA LYS A 222 -20.80 3.38 7.98
C LYS A 222 -20.94 3.41 6.45
N LEU A 223 -20.03 4.13 5.79
CA LEU A 223 -19.93 4.20 4.32
C LEU A 223 -19.09 3.07 3.72
N ASP A 224 -18.43 2.24 4.53
CA ASP A 224 -17.75 1.01 4.08
C ASP A 224 -18.77 -0.10 3.83
N VAL A 225 -19.78 0.18 3.01
CA VAL A 225 -20.84 -0.79 2.70
C VAL A 225 -20.26 -1.85 1.77
N PRO A 226 -20.50 -3.16 2.01
CA PRO A 226 -20.16 -4.20 1.05
C PRO A 226 -20.76 -3.85 -0.31
N VAL A 227 -19.98 -3.98 -1.39
CA VAL A 227 -20.57 -3.82 -2.71
C VAL A 227 -21.49 -4.98 -3.00
N ALA A 228 -22.65 -4.70 -3.59
CA ALA A 228 -23.55 -5.74 -4.07
C ALA A 228 -22.84 -6.47 -5.22
N MET A 229 -22.37 -7.68 -4.94
CA MET A 229 -21.63 -8.49 -5.90
C MET A 229 -22.05 -9.96 -5.82
N THR A 230 -21.89 -10.66 -6.93
CA THR A 230 -22.08 -12.09 -7.04
C THR A 230 -20.74 -12.75 -7.33
N VAL A 231 -20.26 -13.61 -6.42
CA VAL A 231 -19.14 -14.52 -6.71
C VAL A 231 -19.72 -15.70 -7.48
N HIS A 232 -19.50 -15.72 -8.79
CA HIS A 232 -20.04 -16.74 -9.68
C HIS A 232 -19.32 -18.07 -9.55
N ARG A 233 -17.99 -18.02 -9.46
CA ARG A 233 -17.13 -19.22 -9.34
C ARG A 233 -15.85 -18.92 -8.56
N LYS A 234 -15.35 -19.96 -7.93
CA LYS A 234 -14.01 -20.01 -7.31
C LYS A 234 -13.24 -21.17 -7.93
N PHE A 235 -11.98 -20.92 -8.26
CA PHE A 235 -11.09 -21.90 -8.85
C PHE A 235 -9.88 -22.09 -7.92
N PRO A 236 -9.72 -23.28 -7.33
CA PRO A 236 -8.54 -23.57 -6.53
C PRO A 236 -7.31 -23.70 -7.44
N LEU A 237 -6.22 -23.06 -7.02
CA LEU A 237 -4.90 -23.21 -7.62
C LEU A 237 -4.10 -24.29 -6.87
N ARG A 238 -3.09 -24.88 -7.51
CA ARG A 238 -2.25 -25.94 -6.92
C ARG A 238 -1.56 -25.57 -5.61
N ASN A 239 -1.29 -24.28 -5.37
CA ASN A 239 -0.67 -23.78 -4.13
C ASN A 239 -1.68 -23.49 -3.00
N GLY A 240 -2.96 -23.85 -3.17
CA GLY A 240 -4.03 -23.63 -2.21
C GLY A 240 -4.74 -22.28 -2.32
N GLN A 241 -4.20 -21.33 -3.09
CA GLN A 241 -4.85 -20.05 -3.34
C GLN A 241 -6.05 -20.20 -4.29
N GLN A 242 -6.90 -19.17 -4.36
CA GLN A 242 -8.16 -19.17 -5.10
C GLN A 242 -8.19 -18.04 -6.14
N LEU A 243 -8.73 -18.34 -7.32
CA LEU A 243 -9.16 -17.33 -8.29
C LEU A 243 -10.68 -17.16 -8.20
N HIS A 244 -11.16 -15.93 -8.13
CA HIS A 244 -12.58 -15.60 -8.03
C HIS A 244 -13.07 -14.93 -9.31
N PHE A 245 -14.11 -15.50 -9.91
CA PHE A 245 -14.88 -14.81 -10.94
C PHE A 245 -16.05 -14.08 -10.28
N VAL A 246 -16.02 -12.75 -10.33
CA VAL A 246 -16.97 -11.89 -9.62
C VAL A 246 -17.64 -10.93 -10.57
N GLN A 247 -18.96 -10.83 -10.45
CA GLN A 247 -19.73 -9.79 -11.11
C GLN A 247 -20.19 -8.77 -10.08
N ALA A 248 -19.93 -7.50 -10.35
CA ALA A 248 -20.51 -6.43 -9.56
C ALA A 248 -20.81 -5.22 -10.47
N ALA A 249 -22.08 -4.83 -10.52
CA ALA A 249 -22.53 -3.76 -11.39
C ALA A 249 -22.32 -2.39 -10.70
N ASN A 250 -21.89 -1.39 -11.48
CA ASN A 250 -21.71 0.00 -11.03
C ASN A 250 -20.68 0.19 -9.90
N THR A 251 -19.67 -0.68 -9.81
CA THR A 251 -18.57 -0.59 -8.85
C THR A 251 -17.23 -0.89 -9.54
N GLY A 252 -16.13 -0.44 -8.96
CA GLY A 252 -14.78 -0.73 -9.41
C GLY A 252 -14.21 -2.01 -8.80
N ILE A 253 -13.26 -2.61 -9.51
CA ILE A 253 -12.58 -3.85 -9.08
C ILE A 253 -11.90 -3.74 -7.69
N TYR A 254 -11.45 -2.55 -7.29
CA TYR A 254 -10.82 -2.33 -5.98
C TYR A 254 -11.82 -2.47 -4.82
N GLU A 255 -13.06 -2.06 -5.02
CA GLU A 255 -14.12 -2.17 -4.01
C GLU A 255 -14.58 -3.64 -3.88
N VAL A 256 -14.58 -4.37 -5.00
CA VAL A 256 -14.79 -5.82 -5.07
C VAL A 256 -13.68 -6.58 -4.34
N GLU A 257 -12.40 -6.29 -4.63
CA GLU A 257 -11.24 -6.89 -3.95
C GLU A 257 -11.34 -6.75 -2.44
N ASN A 258 -11.68 -5.55 -1.98
CA ASN A 258 -11.87 -5.27 -0.57
C ASN A 258 -13.04 -6.09 0.04
N THR A 259 -14.12 -6.28 -0.70
CA THR A 259 -15.25 -7.09 -0.21
C THR A 259 -14.86 -8.57 -0.06
N ILE A 260 -14.13 -9.12 -1.03
CA ILE A 260 -13.63 -10.49 -1.00
C ILE A 260 -12.65 -10.70 0.16
N THR A 261 -11.61 -9.87 0.24
CA THR A 261 -10.53 -10.02 1.22
C THR A 261 -11.00 -9.79 2.66
N LYS A 262 -11.91 -8.82 2.89
CA LYS A 262 -12.26 -8.38 4.25
C LYS A 262 -13.66 -8.78 4.74
N HIS A 263 -14.66 -8.83 3.86
CA HIS A 263 -16.03 -9.16 4.27
C HIS A 263 -16.31 -10.65 4.17
N LEU A 264 -15.79 -11.31 3.14
CA LEU A 264 -15.87 -12.77 3.01
C LEU A 264 -14.75 -13.49 3.78
N GLY A 265 -13.71 -12.76 4.22
CA GLY A 265 -12.59 -13.31 5.00
C GLY A 265 -11.65 -14.18 4.17
N GLU A 266 -11.66 -14.03 2.85
CA GLU A 266 -10.96 -14.92 1.92
C GLU A 266 -9.54 -14.41 1.65
N ARG A 267 -8.64 -14.69 2.60
CA ARG A 267 -7.22 -14.30 2.54
C ARG A 267 -6.42 -15.01 1.45
N ASP A 268 -6.96 -16.11 0.92
CA ASP A 268 -6.31 -16.95 -0.09
C ASP A 268 -6.69 -16.54 -1.53
N CYS A 269 -7.45 -15.46 -1.73
CA CYS A 269 -7.78 -14.98 -3.06
C CYS A 269 -6.52 -14.42 -3.75
N ALA A 270 -6.00 -15.14 -4.73
CA ALA A 270 -4.86 -14.73 -5.54
C ALA A 270 -5.28 -13.88 -6.75
N CYS A 271 -6.46 -14.08 -7.32
CA CYS A 271 -6.85 -13.35 -8.52
C CYS A 271 -8.35 -13.11 -8.56
N ILE A 272 -8.73 -11.95 -9.05
CA ILE A 272 -10.12 -11.57 -9.31
C ILE A 272 -10.25 -11.34 -10.81
N ILE A 273 -11.17 -12.08 -11.42
CA ILE A 273 -11.70 -11.78 -12.74
C ILE A 273 -13.02 -11.05 -12.50
N PHE A 274 -13.00 -9.74 -12.69
CA PHE A 274 -14.09 -8.83 -12.40
C PHE A 274 -14.89 -8.53 -13.66
N TYR A 275 -16.20 -8.78 -13.62
CA TYR A 275 -17.16 -8.37 -14.64
C TYR A 275 -18.02 -7.20 -14.14
N ASP A 276 -18.02 -6.09 -14.89
CA ASP A 276 -18.77 -4.87 -14.54
C ASP A 276 -20.29 -4.96 -14.73
N GLY A 277 -20.78 -6.12 -15.20
CA GLY A 277 -22.20 -6.35 -15.47
C GLY A 277 -22.68 -5.83 -16.82
N ARG A 278 -21.80 -5.27 -17.67
CA ARG A 278 -22.16 -4.77 -19.00
C ARG A 278 -21.34 -5.44 -20.09
N SER A 279 -20.04 -5.18 -20.16
CA SER A 279 -19.19 -5.69 -21.25
C SER A 279 -17.71 -5.76 -20.91
N LYS A 280 -17.30 -5.37 -19.69
CA LYS A 280 -15.89 -5.22 -19.34
C LYS A 280 -15.47 -6.25 -18.31
N LEU A 281 -14.39 -6.93 -18.63
CA LEU A 281 -13.69 -7.84 -17.73
C LEU A 281 -12.35 -7.24 -17.35
N THR A 282 -11.99 -7.30 -16.07
CA THR A 282 -10.66 -6.91 -15.60
C THR A 282 -10.08 -8.05 -14.80
N VAL A 283 -8.84 -8.41 -15.08
CA VAL A 283 -8.08 -9.41 -14.33
C VAL A 283 -7.14 -8.69 -13.40
N LYS A 284 -7.15 -9.03 -12.12
CA LYS A 284 -6.33 -8.37 -11.11
C LYS A 284 -5.85 -9.37 -10.09
N LEU A 285 -4.58 -9.28 -9.71
CA LEU A 285 -4.09 -10.03 -8.57
C LEU A 285 -4.68 -9.46 -7.29
N SER A 286 -5.20 -10.36 -6.47
CA SER A 286 -5.71 -10.04 -5.15
C SER A 286 -4.74 -10.52 -4.08
N GLY A 287 -4.78 -9.85 -2.94
CA GLY A 287 -3.89 -10.16 -1.84
C GLY A 287 -2.52 -9.53 -2.02
N PHE A 288 -1.98 -9.04 -0.92
CA PHE A 288 -0.71 -8.30 -0.92
C PHE A 288 0.51 -9.24 -1.06
N VAL A 289 0.39 -10.47 -0.57
CA VAL A 289 1.48 -11.46 -0.52
C VAL A 289 1.51 -12.35 -1.76
N ASN A 290 1.05 -11.80 -2.88
CA ASN A 290 0.84 -12.54 -4.10
C ASN A 290 2.09 -12.52 -4.98
N ASP A 291 2.67 -13.70 -5.19
CA ASP A 291 3.91 -13.87 -5.95
C ASP A 291 3.67 -14.11 -7.46
N PHE A 292 2.41 -14.04 -7.92
CA PHE A 292 2.07 -14.14 -9.34
C PHE A 292 2.42 -12.86 -10.12
N ASP A 293 2.57 -13.02 -11.43
CA ASP A 293 2.75 -11.96 -12.41
C ASP A 293 1.67 -12.07 -13.50
N LEU A 294 0.95 -10.98 -13.77
CA LEU A 294 -0.04 -10.93 -14.85
C LEU A 294 0.55 -10.61 -16.22
N VAL A 295 1.84 -10.28 -16.35
CA VAL A 295 2.44 -10.03 -17.68
C VAL A 295 2.31 -11.26 -18.60
N PRO A 296 2.66 -12.50 -18.19
CA PRO A 296 2.42 -13.70 -19.00
C PRO A 296 0.94 -13.93 -19.30
N VAL A 297 0.06 -13.65 -18.33
CA VAL A 297 -1.40 -13.78 -18.47
C VAL A 297 -1.92 -12.84 -19.55
N GLY A 298 -1.49 -11.58 -19.54
CA GLY A 298 -1.87 -10.58 -20.54
C GLY A 298 -1.46 -10.96 -21.95
N ILE A 299 -0.23 -11.47 -22.11
CA ILE A 299 0.28 -11.95 -23.42
C ILE A 299 -0.58 -13.11 -23.92
N ALA A 300 -0.92 -14.07 -23.07
CA ALA A 300 -1.76 -15.20 -23.45
C ALA A 300 -3.20 -14.75 -23.83
N LEU A 301 -3.78 -13.82 -23.07
CA LEU A 301 -5.08 -13.23 -23.38
C LEU A 301 -5.06 -12.47 -24.71
N ASP A 302 -3.98 -11.76 -25.03
CA ASP A 302 -3.81 -11.09 -26.32
C ASP A 302 -3.75 -12.06 -27.50
N VAL A 303 -3.03 -13.18 -27.35
CA VAL A 303 -3.00 -14.22 -28.37
C VAL A 303 -4.42 -14.75 -28.63
N LYS A 304 -5.17 -15.04 -27.57
CA LYS A 304 -6.57 -15.48 -27.68
C LYS A 304 -7.47 -14.41 -28.29
N GLU A 305 -7.29 -13.15 -27.91
CA GLU A 305 -8.05 -12.04 -28.47
C GLU A 305 -7.85 -11.94 -29.98
N MET A 306 -6.62 -12.12 -30.47
CA MET A 306 -6.32 -12.15 -31.90
C MET A 306 -7.00 -13.32 -32.62
N GLU A 307 -7.01 -14.52 -32.02
CA GLU A 307 -7.80 -15.65 -32.54
C GLU A 307 -9.31 -15.32 -32.59
N GLY A 308 -9.83 -14.61 -31.59
CA GLY A 308 -11.21 -14.12 -31.54
C GLY A 308 -11.53 -13.15 -32.68
N LYS A 309 -10.69 -12.13 -32.88
CA LYS A 309 -10.81 -11.15 -33.97
C LYS A 309 -10.80 -11.81 -35.35
N GLN A 310 -9.92 -12.79 -35.55
CA GLN A 310 -9.84 -13.56 -36.80
C GLN A 310 -11.13 -14.33 -37.06
N ARG A 311 -11.67 -15.03 -36.06
CA ARG A 311 -12.94 -15.76 -36.19
C ARG A 311 -14.12 -14.85 -36.56
N GLN A 312 -14.11 -13.61 -36.07
CA GLN A 312 -15.13 -12.61 -36.37
C GLN A 312 -14.85 -11.81 -37.66
N ASN A 313 -13.80 -12.15 -38.41
CA ASN A 313 -13.37 -11.43 -39.62
C ASN A 313 -13.24 -9.91 -39.39
N VAL A 314 -12.66 -9.50 -38.25
CA VAL A 314 -12.43 -8.08 -37.96
C VAL A 314 -11.37 -7.53 -38.92
N LEU A 315 -11.76 -6.56 -39.75
CA LEU A 315 -10.87 -5.89 -40.71
C LEU A 315 -10.45 -4.48 -40.27
N ASP A 316 -11.11 -3.93 -39.25
CA ASP A 316 -10.85 -2.58 -38.76
C ASP A 316 -9.47 -2.51 -38.07
N PRO A 317 -8.51 -1.71 -38.58
CA PRO A 317 -7.19 -1.60 -37.99
C PRO A 317 -7.19 -1.13 -36.54
N ALA A 318 -8.14 -0.27 -36.15
CA ALA A 318 -8.25 0.23 -34.77
C ALA A 318 -8.65 -0.88 -33.80
N MET A 319 -9.52 -1.80 -34.25
CA MET A 319 -9.87 -2.98 -33.45
C MET A 319 -8.76 -4.02 -33.45
N LEU A 320 -8.08 -4.23 -34.57
CA LEU A 320 -6.96 -5.16 -34.66
C LEU A 320 -5.81 -4.77 -33.71
N ASN A 321 -5.53 -3.47 -33.59
CA ASN A 321 -4.47 -2.93 -32.72
C ASN A 321 -4.88 -2.77 -31.24
N ALA A 322 -6.12 -3.09 -30.86
CA ALA A 322 -6.53 -3.01 -29.46
C ALA A 322 -6.13 -4.28 -28.70
N HIS A 323 -5.43 -4.14 -27.59
CA HIS A 323 -4.84 -5.26 -26.83
C HIS A 323 -5.30 -5.25 -25.37
N TRP A 324 -5.19 -6.40 -24.70
CA TRP A 324 -5.27 -6.52 -23.26
C TRP A 324 -4.15 -5.69 -22.64
N GLY A 325 -4.52 -4.56 -22.04
CA GLY A 325 -3.57 -3.58 -21.53
C GLY A 325 -3.41 -3.69 -20.01
N GLY A 326 -2.18 -3.73 -19.52
CA GLY A 326 -1.92 -3.89 -18.10
C GLY A 326 -0.44 -3.95 -17.73
N GLY A 327 -0.20 -4.33 -16.47
CA GLY A 327 1.12 -4.65 -15.94
C GLY A 327 1.03 -5.82 -14.96
N SER A 328 2.08 -6.03 -14.16
CA SER A 328 2.23 -7.25 -13.35
C SER A 328 1.11 -7.57 -12.35
N SER A 329 0.23 -6.60 -12.04
CA SER A 329 -0.83 -6.78 -11.04
C SER A 329 -2.25 -6.50 -11.53
N ILE A 330 -2.43 -5.95 -12.74
CA ILE A 330 -3.77 -5.69 -13.30
C ILE A 330 -3.73 -5.66 -14.83
N HIS A 331 -4.69 -6.31 -15.47
CA HIS A 331 -4.94 -6.28 -16.91
C HIS A 331 -6.40 -5.94 -17.21
N GLY A 332 -6.59 -4.89 -18.01
CA GLY A 332 -7.87 -4.52 -18.58
C GLY A 332 -8.04 -5.11 -19.98
N PRO A 333 -9.28 -5.22 -20.45
CA PRO A 333 -9.57 -5.80 -21.74
C PRO A 333 -9.31 -4.75 -22.84
N PRO A 334 -9.19 -5.16 -24.12
CA PRO A 334 -9.11 -4.23 -25.23
C PRO A 334 -10.19 -3.15 -25.18
N ARG A 335 -9.82 -1.92 -25.55
CA ARG A 335 -10.78 -0.81 -25.61
C ARG A 335 -11.24 -0.61 -27.03
N TYR A 336 -12.36 -1.22 -27.38
CA TYR A 336 -13.00 -0.97 -28.66
C TYR A 336 -13.83 0.32 -28.61
N TYR A 337 -13.77 1.13 -29.67
CA TYR A 337 -14.51 2.40 -29.75
C TYR A 337 -16.04 2.21 -29.72
N ASN A 338 -16.52 1.01 -30.03
CA ASN A 338 -17.93 0.63 -29.96
C ASN A 338 -18.39 0.27 -28.53
N GLY A 339 -17.51 0.37 -27.52
CA GLY A 339 -17.81 0.07 -26.12
C GLY A 339 -17.78 -1.42 -25.74
N ALA A 340 -17.44 -2.31 -26.68
CA ALA A 340 -17.15 -3.70 -26.37
C ALA A 340 -15.81 -3.84 -25.63
N GLY A 341 -15.69 -4.85 -24.76
CA GLY A 341 -14.48 -5.12 -23.98
C GLY A 341 -13.57 -6.18 -24.61
N SER A 342 -14.09 -7.29 -25.11
CA SER A 342 -13.30 -8.40 -25.65
C SER A 342 -14.13 -9.24 -26.62
N PHE A 343 -13.49 -9.87 -27.60
CA PHE A 343 -14.09 -10.91 -28.46
C PHE A 343 -14.04 -12.31 -27.82
N LEU A 344 -13.50 -12.42 -26.60
CA LEU A 344 -13.43 -13.67 -25.87
C LEU A 344 -14.65 -13.85 -24.97
N ASP A 345 -15.16 -15.08 -24.93
CA ASP A 345 -16.14 -15.48 -23.94
C ASP A 345 -15.50 -15.55 -22.55
N ASN A 346 -16.30 -15.32 -21.51
CA ASN A 346 -15.85 -15.35 -20.12
C ASN A 346 -15.09 -16.64 -19.77
N GLU A 347 -15.54 -17.80 -20.30
CA GLU A 347 -14.88 -19.08 -20.05
C GLU A 347 -13.46 -19.15 -20.63
N VAL A 348 -13.23 -18.57 -21.81
CA VAL A 348 -11.90 -18.55 -22.43
C VAL A 348 -10.96 -17.68 -21.60
N ILE A 349 -11.45 -16.54 -21.12
CA ILE A 349 -10.67 -15.64 -20.25
C ILE A 349 -10.34 -16.35 -18.94
N ILE A 350 -11.34 -16.92 -18.25
CA ILE A 350 -11.15 -17.64 -17.00
C ILE A 350 -10.13 -18.76 -17.16
N GLN A 351 -10.28 -19.60 -18.18
CA GLN A 351 -9.40 -20.73 -18.43
C GLN A 351 -7.96 -20.27 -18.71
N THR A 352 -7.80 -19.23 -19.55
CA THR A 352 -6.47 -18.67 -19.86
C THR A 352 -5.79 -18.14 -18.60
N VAL A 353 -6.52 -17.40 -17.75
CA VAL A 353 -5.96 -16.88 -16.51
C VAL A 353 -5.56 -18.01 -15.57
N VAL A 354 -6.41 -19.02 -15.38
CA VAL A 354 -6.09 -20.18 -14.53
C VAL A 354 -4.84 -20.90 -15.04
N GLU A 355 -4.77 -21.20 -16.33
CA GLU A 355 -3.63 -21.91 -16.92
C GLU A 355 -2.31 -21.16 -16.76
N GLU A 356 -2.31 -19.85 -17.00
CA GLU A 356 -1.09 -19.04 -16.91
C GLU A 356 -0.65 -18.79 -15.47
N LEU A 357 -1.58 -18.65 -14.51
CA LEU A 357 -1.23 -18.60 -13.10
C LEU A 357 -0.69 -19.94 -12.62
N GLU A 358 -1.31 -21.06 -13.04
CA GLU A 358 -0.85 -22.39 -12.68
C GLU A 358 0.59 -22.67 -13.14
N LYS A 359 1.00 -22.19 -14.33
CA LYS A 359 2.38 -22.34 -14.81
C LYS A 359 3.41 -21.65 -13.92
N GLN A 360 3.02 -20.64 -13.16
CA GLN A 360 3.91 -19.90 -12.25
C GLN A 360 4.08 -20.61 -10.90
N ILE A 361 3.20 -21.55 -10.57
CA ILE A 361 3.34 -22.39 -9.39
C ILE A 361 4.42 -23.43 -9.68
N THR A 362 5.60 -23.21 -9.10
CA THR A 362 6.70 -24.17 -9.16
C THR A 362 6.30 -25.44 -8.38
N ALA A 363 6.66 -26.60 -8.92
CA ALA A 363 6.33 -27.91 -8.33
C ALA A 363 6.97 -28.14 -6.96
#